data_AF-A0A969G8K5-F1
#
_entry.id   AF-A0A969G8K5-F1
#
_cell.length_a   1.000
_cell.length_b   1.000
_cell.length_c   1.000
_cell.angle_alpha   90.00
_cell.angle_beta   90.00
_cell.angle_gamma   90.00
#
_symmetry.space_group_name_H-M   'P 1'
#
loop_
_entity.id
_entity.type
_entity.pdbx_description
1 polymer ?
#
loop_
_entity_poly.entity_id
_entity_poly.type
_entity_poly.pdbx_seq_one_letter_code
_entity_poly.pdbx_strand_id
1 'polypeptide(L)'
;MGFENVLCFEQNDQIGGNWVYSAESSHSSVVNEHILLVPKLSEYTDFPMPDEYSDYPSHREVLAYFQSYCEHFKLYPFIRFNSKVQKIDKIENERWRIKVNEETHEFDYILIANGHHNMPNHPEFKADFTGKYLHAHDYKNNNGFEGKRVFGRWCRKFWLRLCRRN
;
A
#
# COMPACT_ATOMS: atom_id res chain seq x y z
N MET A 1 -19.58 -13.48 20.22
CA MET A 1 -20.00 -12.11 19.85
C MET A 1 -19.18 -11.72 18.65
N GLY A 2 -19.84 -11.36 17.54
CA GLY A 2 -19.21 -10.86 16.32
C GLY A 2 -19.92 -9.59 15.87
N PHE A 3 -19.29 -8.82 15.00
CA PHE A 3 -19.97 -7.72 14.32
C PHE A 3 -20.87 -8.29 13.22
N GLU A 4 -22.07 -7.74 13.09
CA GLU A 4 -22.99 -8.04 12.00
C GLU A 4 -22.94 -6.89 10.98
N ASN A 5 -23.25 -7.17 9.70
CA ASN A 5 -23.30 -6.16 8.62
C ASN A 5 -21.99 -5.39 8.40
N VAL A 6 -20.87 -6.11 8.33
CA VAL A 6 -19.56 -5.53 8.01
C VAL A 6 -19.49 -5.15 6.53
N LEU A 7 -19.06 -3.92 6.24
CA LEU A 7 -18.76 -3.46 4.89
C LEU A 7 -17.40 -2.76 4.85
N CYS A 8 -16.54 -3.22 3.95
CA CYS A 8 -15.24 -2.64 3.65
C CYS A 8 -15.31 -1.90 2.32
N PHE A 9 -14.83 -0.66 2.28
CA PHE A 9 -14.70 0.13 1.06
C PHE A 9 -13.24 0.16 0.62
N GLU A 10 -12.96 -0.36 -0.57
CA GLU A 10 -11.66 -0.31 -1.22
C GLU A 10 -11.75 0.62 -2.43
N GLN A 11 -10.84 1.58 -2.54
CA GLN A 11 -10.87 2.56 -3.63
C GLN A 11 -10.46 1.94 -4.97
N ASN A 12 -9.61 0.91 -4.94
CA ASN A 12 -9.13 0.22 -6.13
C ASN A 12 -10.09 -0.91 -6.55
N ASP A 13 -9.79 -1.54 -7.68
CA ASP A 13 -10.55 -2.65 -8.24
C ASP A 13 -10.20 -4.02 -7.64
N GLN A 14 -9.20 -4.07 -6.76
CA GLN A 14 -8.68 -5.30 -6.16
C GLN A 14 -8.10 -5.07 -4.76
N ILE A 15 -7.94 -6.16 -4.01
CA ILE A 15 -7.25 -6.16 -2.72
C ILE A 15 -5.73 -6.07 -2.91
N GLY A 16 -5.02 -5.60 -1.88
CA GLY A 16 -3.55 -5.64 -1.81
C GLY A 16 -2.93 -4.28 -1.50
N GLY A 17 -3.63 -3.19 -1.80
CA GLY A 17 -3.21 -1.83 -1.47
C GLY A 17 -1.81 -1.52 -1.99
N ASN A 18 -0.84 -1.33 -1.08
CA ASN A 18 0.55 -1.05 -1.45
C ASN A 18 1.19 -2.19 -2.26
N TRP A 19 0.73 -3.43 -2.15
CA TRP A 19 1.32 -4.57 -2.87
C TRP A 19 0.86 -4.69 -4.33
N VAL A 20 -0.12 -3.87 -4.74
CA VAL A 20 -0.51 -3.76 -6.15
C VAL A 20 0.48 -2.84 -6.85
N TYR A 21 1.41 -3.43 -7.61
CA TYR A 21 2.40 -2.68 -8.37
C TYR A 21 1.80 -1.96 -9.57
N SER A 22 2.21 -0.70 -9.76
CA SER A 22 2.02 0.04 -11.02
C SER A 22 3.36 0.59 -11.49
N ALA A 23 3.58 0.55 -12.81
CA ALA A 23 4.73 1.18 -13.45
C ALA A 23 4.62 2.73 -13.44
N GLU A 24 3.42 3.26 -13.25
CA GLU A 24 3.14 4.68 -13.15
C GLU A 24 2.97 5.11 -11.67
N SER A 25 3.04 6.43 -11.42
CA SER A 25 2.72 6.96 -10.10
C SER A 25 1.26 6.65 -9.77
N SER A 26 1.03 6.02 -8.63
CA SER A 26 -0.28 5.53 -8.21
C SER A 26 -0.39 5.60 -6.68
N HIS A 27 -1.48 5.08 -6.11
CA HIS A 27 -1.61 4.96 -4.66
C HIS A 27 -0.51 4.08 -4.03
N SER A 28 0.03 3.12 -4.79
CA SER A 28 1.10 2.24 -4.33
C SER A 28 2.49 2.84 -4.56
N SER A 29 3.32 2.76 -3.52
CA SER A 29 4.74 3.12 -3.56
C SER A 29 5.66 1.93 -3.84
N VAL A 30 5.12 0.71 -4.01
CA VAL A 30 5.97 -0.49 -4.15
C VAL A 30 6.80 -0.44 -5.43
N VAL A 31 8.03 -0.94 -5.32
CA VAL A 31 9.00 -1.07 -6.40
C VAL A 31 8.91 -2.46 -7.03
N ASN A 32 9.40 -2.59 -8.26
CA ASN A 32 9.48 -3.88 -8.94
C ASN A 32 10.75 -4.67 -8.56
N GLU A 33 11.11 -4.67 -7.27
CA GLU A 33 12.28 -5.36 -6.72
C GLU A 33 11.88 -6.14 -5.46
N HIS A 34 12.79 -6.97 -4.95
CA HIS A 34 12.58 -7.70 -3.69
C HIS A 34 12.46 -6.72 -2.52
N ILE A 35 11.48 -6.99 -1.67
CA ILE A 35 11.18 -6.23 -0.46
C ILE A 35 11.87 -6.87 0.75
N LEU A 36 12.20 -6.04 1.73
CA LEU A 36 12.74 -6.49 3.02
C LEU A 36 11.62 -6.99 3.95
N LEU A 37 10.82 -7.93 3.45
CA LEU A 37 9.82 -8.64 4.24
C LEU A 37 10.35 -10.05 4.49
N VAL A 38 10.29 -10.51 5.74
CA VAL A 38 10.64 -11.89 6.10
C VAL A 38 9.33 -12.65 6.32
N PRO A 39 8.99 -13.65 5.48
CA PRO A 39 7.68 -14.31 5.48
C PRO A 39 7.21 -14.74 6.87
N LYS A 40 8.03 -15.52 7.58
CA LYS A 40 7.70 -16.07 8.91
C LYS A 40 7.57 -15.02 10.03
N LEU A 41 7.99 -13.77 9.79
CA LEU A 41 7.80 -12.65 10.71
C LEU A 41 6.66 -11.72 10.29
N SER A 42 6.02 -11.98 9.15
CA SER A 42 5.05 -11.06 8.52
C SER A 42 3.77 -11.75 8.04
N GLU A 43 3.66 -13.07 8.17
CA GLU A 43 2.43 -13.83 7.93
C GLU A 43 1.41 -13.64 9.06
N TYR A 44 0.13 -13.79 8.71
CA TYR A 44 -0.95 -13.92 9.69
C TYR A 44 -0.79 -15.24 10.43
N THR A 45 -1.01 -15.20 11.75
CA THR A 45 -0.78 -16.33 12.66
C THR A 45 -1.67 -17.54 12.39
N ASP A 46 -2.81 -17.32 11.73
CA ASP A 46 -3.82 -18.33 11.37
C ASP A 46 -3.79 -18.68 9.86
N PHE A 47 -2.89 -18.07 9.10
CA PHE A 47 -2.74 -18.32 7.67
C PHE A 47 -1.27 -18.12 7.26
N PRO A 48 -0.41 -19.13 7.42
CA PRO A 48 1.01 -19.00 7.11
C PRO A 48 1.23 -18.75 5.61
N MET A 49 2.31 -18.02 5.29
CA MET A 49 2.76 -17.91 3.90
C MET A 49 3.26 -19.27 3.40
N PRO A 50 3.06 -19.59 2.10
CA PRO A 50 3.56 -20.82 1.50
C PRO A 50 5.08 -20.99 1.68
N ASP A 51 5.53 -22.22 1.93
CA ASP A 51 6.96 -22.52 2.15
C ASP A 51 7.78 -22.39 0.85
N GLU A 52 7.13 -22.35 -0.31
CA GLU A 52 7.75 -22.11 -1.60
C GLU A 52 8.13 -20.65 -1.84
N TYR A 53 7.65 -19.71 -1.01
CA TYR A 53 7.99 -18.30 -1.14
C TYR A 53 9.47 -18.07 -0.79
N SER A 54 10.10 -17.16 -1.53
CA SER A 54 11.47 -16.73 -1.23
C SER A 54 11.60 -16.15 0.20
N ASP A 55 12.78 -16.28 0.81
CA ASP A 55 13.15 -15.60 2.07
C ASP A 55 12.87 -14.08 2.03
N TYR A 56 12.92 -13.51 0.82
CA TYR A 56 12.53 -12.14 0.51
C TYR A 56 11.52 -12.18 -0.65
N PRO A 57 10.22 -12.34 -0.36
CA PRO A 57 9.21 -12.48 -1.39
C PRO A 57 9.13 -11.19 -2.21
N SER A 58 8.79 -11.33 -3.47
CA SER A 58 8.43 -10.22 -4.35
C SER A 58 7.09 -9.61 -3.93
N HIS A 59 6.80 -8.39 -4.41
CA HIS A 59 5.48 -7.79 -4.23
C HIS A 59 4.34 -8.67 -4.76
N ARG A 60 4.60 -9.46 -5.81
CA ARG A 60 3.62 -10.38 -6.42
C ARG A 60 3.27 -11.54 -5.50
N GLU A 61 4.27 -12.16 -4.88
CA GLU A 61 4.06 -13.24 -3.90
C GLU A 61 3.26 -12.73 -2.70
N VAL A 62 3.62 -11.56 -2.17
CA VAL A 62 2.87 -10.95 -1.06
C VAL A 62 1.43 -10.58 -1.46
N LEU A 63 1.23 -10.05 -2.67
CA LEU A 63 -0.11 -9.78 -3.20
C LEU A 63 -0.94 -11.06 -3.31
N ALA A 64 -0.37 -12.12 -3.90
CA ALA A 64 -1.03 -13.41 -4.05
C ALA A 64 -1.40 -14.04 -2.70
N TYR A 65 -0.56 -13.85 -1.68
CA TYR A 65 -0.85 -14.27 -0.32
C TYR A 65 -2.08 -13.56 0.27
N PHE A 66 -2.18 -12.23 0.12
CA PHE A 66 -3.37 -11.50 0.58
C PHE A 66 -4.64 -11.86 -0.18
N GLN A 67 -4.53 -12.09 -1.49
CA GLN A 67 -5.66 -12.57 -2.30
C GLN A 67 -6.11 -13.96 -1.81
N SER A 68 -5.16 -14.89 -1.60
CA SER A 68 -5.45 -16.23 -1.07
C SER A 68 -6.08 -16.18 0.33
N TYR A 69 -5.65 -15.27 1.19
CA TYR A 69 -6.26 -15.04 2.50
C TYR A 69 -7.72 -14.60 2.37
N CYS A 70 -8.01 -13.62 1.49
CA CYS A 70 -9.38 -13.17 1.24
C CYS A 70 -10.27 -14.26 0.66
N GLU A 71 -9.74 -15.14 -0.19
CA GLU A 71 -10.45 -16.31 -0.72
C GLU A 71 -10.74 -17.34 0.38
N HIS A 72 -9.71 -17.71 1.15
CA HIS A 72 -9.80 -18.73 2.21
C HIS A 72 -10.86 -18.37 3.26
N PHE A 73 -10.85 -17.12 3.74
CA PHE A 73 -11.80 -16.63 4.74
C PHE A 73 -13.07 -16.03 4.13
N LYS A 74 -13.25 -16.12 2.80
CA LYS A 74 -14.44 -15.64 2.07
C LYS A 74 -14.78 -14.19 2.38
N LEU A 75 -13.77 -13.32 2.30
CA LEU A 75 -13.89 -11.91 2.66
C LEU A 75 -14.46 -11.04 1.54
N TYR A 76 -14.35 -11.46 0.28
CA TYR A 76 -14.82 -10.71 -0.89
C TYR A 76 -16.27 -10.21 -0.81
N PRO A 77 -17.25 -10.98 -0.31
CA PRO A 77 -18.64 -10.49 -0.18
C PRO A 77 -18.79 -9.26 0.74
N PHE A 78 -17.84 -9.00 1.63
CA PHE A 78 -17.85 -7.85 2.53
C PHE A 78 -17.09 -6.65 1.96
N ILE A 79 -16.48 -6.77 0.78
CA ILE A 79 -15.63 -5.73 0.19
C ILE A 79 -16.33 -5.13 -1.02
N ARG A 80 -16.52 -3.82 -1.00
CA ARG A 80 -16.97 -3.03 -2.14
C ARG A 80 -15.77 -2.32 -2.77
N PHE A 81 -15.35 -2.80 -3.93
CA PHE A 81 -14.29 -2.19 -4.73
C PHE A 81 -14.75 -0.90 -5.41
N ASN A 82 -13.81 -0.15 -6.00
CA ASN A 82 -14.04 1.12 -6.68
C ASN A 82 -14.82 2.14 -5.84
N SER A 83 -14.62 2.09 -4.52
CA SER A 83 -15.39 2.80 -3.52
C SER A 83 -14.50 3.73 -2.71
N LYS A 84 -14.34 4.97 -3.17
CA LYS A 84 -13.49 5.95 -2.51
C LYS A 84 -14.26 6.65 -1.38
N VAL A 85 -13.83 6.41 -0.14
CA VAL A 85 -14.28 7.19 1.01
C VAL A 85 -13.73 8.63 0.89
N GLN A 86 -14.62 9.61 0.82
CA GLN A 86 -14.27 11.02 0.65
C GLN A 86 -14.35 11.80 1.96
N LYS A 87 -15.27 11.42 2.85
CA LYS A 87 -15.51 12.14 4.10
C LYS A 87 -16.09 11.20 5.16
N ILE A 88 -15.70 11.44 6.40
CA ILE A 88 -16.24 10.77 7.59
C ILE A 88 -16.61 11.87 8.58
N ASP A 89 -17.86 11.89 9.02
CA ASP A 89 -18.38 12.81 10.02
C ASP A 89 -18.95 12.01 11.20
N LYS A 90 -18.66 12.43 12.43
CA LYS A 90 -19.35 11.90 13.62
C LYS A 90 -20.74 12.53 13.69
N ILE A 91 -21.76 11.72 13.93
CA ILE A 91 -23.16 12.15 14.05
C ILE A 91 -23.70 11.82 15.45
N GLU A 92 -24.97 12.14 15.70
CA GLU A 92 -25.64 11.84 16.97
C GLU A 92 -25.63 10.34 17.30
N ASN A 93 -25.83 10.02 18.59
CA ASN A 93 -25.84 8.64 19.12
C ASN A 93 -24.52 7.87 18.94
N GLU A 94 -23.38 8.56 18.94
CA GLU A 94 -22.05 7.95 18.77
C GLU A 94 -21.86 7.18 17.44
N ARG A 95 -22.65 7.53 16.42
CA ARG A 95 -22.59 6.93 15.08
C ARG A 95 -21.74 7.76 14.13
N TRP A 96 -21.49 7.20 12.95
CA TRP A 96 -20.66 7.77 11.90
C TRP A 96 -21.42 7.86 10.59
N ARG A 97 -21.26 8.98 9.89
CA ARG A 97 -21.71 9.16 8.51
C ARG A 97 -20.51 9.16 7.58
N ILE A 98 -20.54 8.33 6.55
CA ILE A 98 -19.46 8.14 5.59
C ILE A 98 -19.97 8.50 4.19
N LYS A 99 -19.25 9.39 3.51
CA LYS A 99 -19.47 9.68 2.09
C LYS A 99 -18.53 8.82 1.24
N VAL A 100 -19.11 7.97 0.40
CA VAL A 100 -18.39 7.06 -0.50
C VAL A 100 -18.84 7.35 -1.93
N ASN A 101 -17.95 7.83 -2.77
CA ASN A 101 -18.32 8.35 -4.10
C ASN A 101 -19.48 9.38 -3.99
N GLU A 102 -20.64 9.05 -4.56
CA GLU A 102 -21.88 9.86 -4.51
C GLU A 102 -22.88 9.37 -3.44
N GLU A 103 -22.59 8.25 -2.78
CA GLU A 103 -23.45 7.62 -1.79
C GLU A 103 -23.07 8.03 -0.36
N THR A 104 -24.04 7.95 0.55
CA THR A 104 -23.86 8.20 1.98
C THR A 104 -24.33 6.99 2.78
N HIS A 105 -23.50 6.57 3.73
CA HIS A 105 -23.77 5.43 4.60
C HIS A 105 -23.64 5.84 6.07
N GLU A 106 -24.35 5.16 6.96
CA GLU A 106 -24.23 5.35 8.40
C GLU A 106 -23.86 4.04 9.11
N PHE A 107 -22.91 4.11 10.03
CA PHE A 107 -22.39 2.96 10.78
C PHE A 107 -22.20 3.29 12.25
N ASP A 108 -22.31 2.28 13.10
CA ASP A 108 -22.10 2.44 14.55
C ASP A 108 -20.60 2.50 14.88
N TYR A 109 -19.77 1.79 14.11
CA TYR A 109 -18.33 1.73 14.28
C TYR A 109 -17.61 1.89 12.94
N ILE A 110 -16.39 2.41 12.99
CA ILE A 110 -15.50 2.53 11.83
C ILE A 110 -14.12 2.00 12.17
N LEU A 111 -13.50 1.31 11.21
CA LEU A 111 -12.09 0.92 11.25
C LEU A 111 -11.37 1.58 10.07
N ILE A 112 -10.33 2.36 10.35
CA ILE A 112 -9.56 3.05 9.32
C ILE A 112 -8.29 2.25 9.02
N ALA A 113 -8.19 1.75 7.79
CA ALA A 113 -7.09 0.92 7.31
C ALA A 113 -6.48 1.43 5.98
N ASN A 114 -6.45 2.76 5.77
CA ASN A 114 -6.02 3.38 4.51
C ASN A 114 -4.48 3.45 4.31
N GLY A 115 -3.70 3.02 5.31
CA GLY A 115 -2.23 3.11 5.28
C GLY A 115 -1.71 4.55 5.34
N HIS A 116 -0.38 4.69 5.42
CA HIS A 116 0.30 5.99 5.61
C HIS A 116 1.41 6.27 4.59
N HIS A 117 1.58 5.40 3.58
CA HIS A 117 2.66 5.45 2.59
C HIS A 117 2.22 5.95 1.21
N ASN A 118 1.05 6.59 1.11
CA ASN A 118 0.47 7.01 -0.18
C ASN A 118 0.72 8.48 -0.53
N MET A 119 1.10 9.31 0.43
CA MET A 119 1.31 10.75 0.23
C MET A 119 2.79 11.10 0.45
N PRO A 120 3.53 11.44 -0.62
CA PRO A 120 4.94 11.77 -0.52
C PRO A 120 5.16 13.08 0.23
N ASN A 121 6.16 13.10 1.12
CA ASN A 121 6.59 14.31 1.81
C ASN A 121 7.81 14.90 1.08
N HIS A 122 7.62 16.03 0.42
CA HIS A 122 8.66 16.68 -0.35
C HIS A 122 9.44 17.69 0.50
N PRO A 123 10.78 17.69 0.44
CA PRO A 123 11.58 18.66 1.17
C PRO A 123 11.60 20.01 0.44
N GLU A 124 11.73 21.10 1.20
CA GLU A 124 11.72 22.48 0.68
C GLU A 124 12.84 22.75 -0.33
N PHE A 125 14.04 22.20 -0.10
CA PHE A 125 15.21 22.38 -0.98
C PHE A 125 15.00 21.87 -2.42
N LYS A 126 13.92 21.10 -2.67
CA LYS A 126 13.54 20.67 -4.02
C LYS A 126 13.44 21.85 -4.98
N ALA A 127 12.99 23.02 -4.51
CA ALA A 127 12.84 24.22 -5.33
C ALA A 127 14.19 24.75 -5.87
N ASP A 128 15.26 24.61 -5.10
CA ASP A 128 16.59 25.13 -5.44
C ASP A 128 17.47 24.12 -6.18
N PHE A 129 17.01 22.86 -6.27
CA PHE A 129 17.78 21.80 -6.90
C PHE A 129 17.61 21.82 -8.42
N THR A 130 18.72 22.06 -9.13
CA THR A 130 18.73 22.15 -10.60
C THR A 130 18.79 20.80 -11.32
N GLY A 131 19.03 19.71 -10.58
CA GLY A 131 19.03 18.35 -11.13
C GLY A 131 17.63 17.72 -11.19
N LYS A 132 17.55 16.51 -11.75
CA LYS A 132 16.31 15.73 -11.73
C LYS A 132 16.03 15.24 -10.31
N TYR A 133 14.92 15.69 -9.73
CA TYR A 133 14.40 15.20 -8.46
C TYR A 133 13.39 14.06 -8.71
N LEU A 134 13.45 13.03 -7.87
CA LEU A 134 12.46 11.95 -7.82
C LEU A 134 12.21 11.58 -6.35
N HIS A 135 10.96 11.49 -5.92
CA HIS A 135 10.62 10.97 -4.59
C HIS A 135 10.59 9.43 -4.62
N ALA A 136 10.92 8.78 -3.51
CA ALA A 136 10.96 7.31 -3.43
C ALA A 136 9.63 6.65 -3.83
N HIS A 137 8.49 7.29 -3.52
CA HIS A 137 7.14 6.89 -3.96
C HIS A 137 7.03 6.65 -5.47
N ASP A 138 7.69 7.49 -6.27
CA ASP A 138 7.63 7.48 -7.72
C ASP A 138 8.77 6.64 -8.35
N TYR A 139 9.71 6.14 -7.54
CA TYR A 139 10.75 5.25 -8.01
C TYR A 139 10.15 3.85 -8.22
N LYS A 140 10.31 3.28 -9.41
CA LYS A 140 9.74 1.95 -9.76
C LYS A 140 10.78 0.93 -10.18
N ASN A 141 11.85 1.38 -10.82
CA ASN A 141 12.98 0.57 -11.28
C ASN A 141 14.18 1.51 -11.57
N ASN A 142 15.31 0.91 -11.91
CA ASN A 142 16.55 1.61 -12.21
C ASN A 142 16.66 2.13 -13.67
N ASN A 143 15.65 1.89 -14.52
CA ASN A 143 15.71 2.28 -15.92
C ASN A 143 15.82 3.81 -16.05
N GLY A 144 16.73 4.25 -16.91
CA GLY A 144 16.96 5.68 -17.17
C GLY A 144 17.88 6.37 -16.17
N PHE A 145 18.51 5.62 -15.27
CA PHE A 145 19.56 6.09 -14.36
C PHE A 145 20.98 5.62 -14.76
N GLU A 146 21.12 4.93 -15.89
CA GLU A 146 22.39 4.39 -16.38
C GLU A 146 23.39 5.52 -16.63
N GLY A 147 24.60 5.38 -16.08
CA GLY A 147 25.67 6.37 -16.23
C GLY A 147 25.42 7.71 -15.51
N LYS A 148 24.30 7.86 -14.78
CA LYS A 148 24.00 9.09 -14.02
C LYS A 148 24.62 9.05 -12.63
N ARG A 149 24.92 10.23 -12.09
CA ARG A 149 25.27 10.41 -10.68
C ARG A 149 23.99 10.49 -9.87
N VAL A 150 23.71 9.44 -9.09
CA VAL A 150 22.50 9.34 -8.26
C VAL A 150 22.87 9.49 -6.80
N PHE A 151 22.18 10.38 -6.09
CA PHE A 151 22.32 10.55 -4.64
C PHE A 151 20.97 10.31 -3.96
N GLY A 152 20.93 9.36 -3.03
CA GLY A 152 19.75 9.07 -2.23
C GLY A 152 19.83 9.76 -0.87
N ARG A 153 18.88 10.66 -0.58
CA ARG A 153 18.73 11.24 0.76
C ARG A 153 17.65 10.47 1.52
N TRP A 154 18.03 9.98 2.69
CA TRP A 154 17.19 9.14 3.54
C TRP A 154 16.27 9.95 4.46
N CYS A 155 14.97 9.71 4.37
CA CYS A 155 14.00 10.04 5.42
C CYS A 155 13.16 8.78 5.69
N ARG A 156 13.50 8.08 6.78
CA ARG A 156 12.85 6.87 7.37
C ARG A 156 12.17 5.90 6.38
N LYS A 157 12.88 4.78 6.16
CA LYS A 157 12.48 3.52 5.48
C LYS A 157 12.35 3.58 3.94
N PHE A 158 13.47 3.75 3.24
CA PHE A 158 13.64 3.07 1.94
C PHE A 158 15.13 2.87 1.60
N TRP A 159 15.54 1.61 1.43
CA TRP A 159 16.93 1.23 1.15
C TRP A 159 17.25 1.35 -0.34
N LEU A 160 18.27 2.14 -0.69
CA LEU A 160 18.94 2.04 -1.98
C LEU A 160 20.40 1.65 -1.74
N ARG A 161 20.77 0.40 -2.08
CA ARG A 161 22.18 -0.05 -2.14
C ARG A 161 22.60 -0.05 -3.61
N LEU A 162 23.29 1.00 -4.05
CA LEU A 162 23.99 1.02 -5.33
C LEU A 162 25.48 0.83 -5.07
N CYS A 163 25.96 -0.41 -5.18
CA CYS A 163 27.39 -0.71 -5.24
C CYS A 163 27.84 -0.78 -6.70
N ARG A 164 28.81 0.05 -7.11
CA ARG A 164 29.70 -0.25 -8.24
C ARG A 164 31.09 -0.56 -7.67
N ARG A 165 31.60 -1.75 -7.97
CA ARG A 165 33.03 -2.07 -7.86
C ARG A 165 33.76 -1.35 -8.99
N ASN A 166 34.87 -0.70 -8.68
CA ASN A 166 36.17 -1.15 -9.20
C ASN A 166 36.93 -1.72 -8.02
#